data_AF-A0A810Q3H6-F1
#
_entry.id   AF-A0A810Q3H6-F1
#
_cell.length_a   1.000
_cell.length_b   1.000
_cell.length_c   1.000
_cell.angle_alpha   90.00
_cell.angle_beta   90.00
_cell.angle_gamma   90.00
#
_symmetry.space_group_name_H-M   'P 1'
#
loop_
_entity.id
_entity.type
_entity.pdbx_description
1 polymer ?
#
loop_
_entity_poly.entity_id
_entity_poly.type
_entity_poly.pdbx_seq_one_letter_code
_entity_poly.pdbx_strand_id
1 'polypeptide(L)'
;MPTVHSVFEIARKTIHAKKRILLIALVLLLVVSVFIGSSIYKRNYFSHVVSQMLRQYPFADNGVAQDGSYLEIDTNPNNADPDSVSYNSRKASDSLDGIKFVNEKLGFSNSVYQKMVSTTALMGRQTAENKHFRVSWTYHPNKGLEVMYERK
;
A
#
# COMPACT_ATOMS: atom_id res chain seq x y z
N MET A 1 22.53 37.65 -50.93
CA MET A 1 21.27 36.86 -50.99
C MET A 1 21.57 35.45 -50.53
N PRO A 2 20.77 34.86 -49.62
CA PRO A 2 20.93 33.46 -49.27
C PRO A 2 20.73 32.59 -50.51
N THR A 3 21.61 31.61 -50.74
CA THR A 3 21.45 30.68 -51.86
C THR A 3 20.29 29.72 -51.58
N VAL A 4 19.64 29.23 -52.63
CA VAL A 4 18.53 28.26 -52.53
C VAL A 4 18.92 27.09 -51.62
N HIS A 5 20.16 26.61 -51.70
CA HIS A 5 20.71 25.56 -50.84
C HIS A 5 20.67 25.91 -49.34
N SER A 6 21.04 27.13 -48.96
CA SER A 6 21.04 27.59 -47.56
C SER A 6 19.63 27.65 -46.94
N VAL A 7 18.62 28.03 -47.74
CA VAL A 7 17.22 28.09 -47.30
C VAL A 7 16.67 26.68 -47.03
N PHE A 8 16.98 25.71 -47.91
CA PHE A 8 16.60 24.31 -47.71
C PHE A 8 17.25 23.69 -46.46
N GLU A 9 18.51 24.02 -46.19
CA GLU A 9 19.22 23.50 -45.02
C GLU A 9 18.61 24.01 -43.69
N ILE A 10 18.27 25.30 -43.62
CA ILE A 10 17.61 25.92 -42.46
C ILE A 10 16.22 25.31 -42.23
N ALA A 11 15.43 25.15 -43.29
CA ALA A 11 14.12 24.51 -43.20
C ALA A 11 14.23 23.06 -42.70
N ARG A 12 15.18 22.29 -43.23
CA ARG A 12 15.44 20.90 -42.79
C ARG A 12 15.83 20.82 -41.32
N LYS A 13 16.75 21.67 -40.85
CA LYS A 13 17.16 21.74 -39.43
C LYS A 13 15.98 22.09 -38.52
N THR A 14 15.16 23.05 -38.93
CA THR A 14 13.97 23.48 -38.18
C THR A 14 12.94 22.36 -38.07
N ILE A 15 12.69 21.61 -39.16
CA ILE A 15 11.79 20.44 -39.15
C ILE A 15 12.33 19.33 -38.23
N HIS A 16 13.63 19.06 -38.25
CA HIS A 16 14.24 18.06 -37.38
C HIS A 16 14.15 18.45 -35.89
N ALA A 17 14.37 19.73 -35.58
CA ALA A 17 14.20 20.25 -34.23
C ALA A 17 12.75 20.11 -33.73
N LYS A 18 11.76 20.49 -34.55
CA LYS A 18 10.32 20.32 -34.22
C LYS A 18 9.94 18.86 -34.00
N LYS A 19 10.40 17.95 -34.87
CA LYS A 19 10.17 16.49 -34.70
C LYS A 19 10.81 15.96 -33.41
N ARG A 20 12.02 16.40 -33.07
CA ARG A 20 12.69 16.03 -31.81
C ARG A 20 11.92 16.52 -30.58
N ILE A 21 11.48 17.78 -30.57
CA ILE A 21 10.67 18.34 -29.47
C ILE A 21 9.36 17.56 -29.32
N LEU A 22 8.68 17.26 -30.43
CA LEU A 22 7.44 16.48 -30.41
C LEU A 22 7.66 15.07 -29.84
N LEU A 23 8.74 14.40 -30.24
CA LEU A 23 9.11 13.08 -29.72
C LEU A 23 9.40 13.12 -28.21
N ILE A 24 10.16 14.12 -27.74
CA ILE A 24 10.44 14.28 -26.30
C ILE A 24 9.15 14.51 -25.52
N ALA A 25 8.26 15.38 -26.01
CA ALA A 25 6.97 15.63 -25.37
C ALA A 25 6.10 14.36 -25.30
N LEU A 26 6.07 13.56 -26.37
CA LEU A 26 5.33 12.30 -26.42
C LEU A 26 5.89 11.28 -25.41
N VAL A 27 7.21 11.16 -25.31
CA VAL A 27 7.87 10.28 -24.34
C VAL A 27 7.56 10.72 -22.91
N LEU A 28 7.62 12.02 -22.62
CA LEU A 28 7.28 12.56 -21.30
C LEU A 28 5.82 12.27 -20.93
N LEU A 29 4.88 12.47 -21.86
CA LEU A 29 3.47 12.14 -21.65
C LEU A 29 3.26 10.65 -21.35
N LEU A 30 3.98 9.78 -22.05
CA LEU A 30 3.91 8.33 -21.83
C LEU A 30 4.48 7.93 -20.46
N VAL A 31 5.60 8.52 -20.05
CA VAL A 31 6.16 8.28 -18.70
C VAL A 31 5.19 8.72 -17.61
N VAL A 32 4.58 9.90 -17.77
CA VAL A 32 3.58 10.43 -16.81
C VAL A 32 2.35 9.52 -16.75
N SER A 33 1.83 9.05 -17.88
CA SER A 33 0.65 8.18 -17.90
C SER A 33 0.92 6.82 -17.25
N VAL A 34 2.11 6.24 -17.47
CA VAL A 34 2.54 5.00 -16.79
C VAL A 34 2.65 5.20 -15.29
N PHE A 35 3.20 6.33 -14.85
CA PHE A 35 3.33 6.64 -13.43
C PHE A 35 1.96 6.81 -12.76
N ILE A 36 1.05 7.59 -13.38
CA ILE A 36 -0.32 7.78 -12.90
C ILE A 36 -1.07 6.44 -12.87
N GLY A 37 -0.96 5.65 -13.94
CA GLY A 37 -1.60 4.33 -14.04
C GLY A 37 -1.13 3.37 -12.94
N SER A 38 0.18 3.35 -12.66
CA SER A 38 0.74 2.55 -11.56
C SER A 38 0.19 2.98 -10.19
N SER A 39 0.11 4.28 -9.92
CA SER A 39 -0.42 4.81 -8.66
C SER A 39 -1.91 4.50 -8.47
N ILE A 40 -2.72 4.64 -9.52
CA ILE A 40 -4.16 4.28 -9.50
C ILE A 40 -4.32 2.77 -9.28
N TYR A 41 -3.55 1.95 -9.99
CA TYR A 41 -3.59 0.50 -9.84
C TYR A 41 -3.31 0.07 -8.40
N LYS A 42 -2.25 0.59 -7.76
CA LYS A 42 -1.91 0.27 -6.37
C LYS A 42 -3.02 0.66 -5.39
N ARG A 43 -3.61 1.85 -5.57
CA ARG A 43 -4.73 2.31 -4.74
C ARG A 43 -5.91 1.34 -4.84
N ASN A 44 -6.31 1.00 -6.06
CA ASN A 44 -7.42 0.09 -6.30
C ASN A 44 -7.13 -1.31 -5.75
N TYR A 45 -5.90 -1.79 -5.90
CA TYR A 45 -5.48 -3.09 -5.38
C TYR A 45 -5.56 -3.16 -3.85
N PHE A 46 -5.02 -2.16 -3.15
CA PHE A 46 -5.09 -2.11 -1.69
C PHE A 46 -6.54 -2.09 -1.20
N SER A 47 -7.36 -1.19 -1.72
CA SER A 47 -8.79 -1.12 -1.35
C SER A 47 -9.54 -2.41 -1.66
N HIS A 48 -9.18 -3.12 -2.73
CA HIS A 48 -9.74 -4.42 -3.05
C HIS A 48 -9.38 -5.48 -2.00
N VAL A 49 -8.11 -5.56 -1.59
CA VAL A 49 -7.64 -6.48 -0.53
C VAL A 49 -8.33 -6.19 0.80
N VAL A 50 -8.41 -4.90 1.20
CA VAL A 50 -9.14 -4.47 2.40
C VAL A 50 -10.60 -4.94 2.33
N SER A 51 -11.27 -4.70 1.20
CA SER A 51 -12.67 -5.11 1.02
C SER A 51 -12.86 -6.62 1.05
N GLN A 52 -11.90 -7.41 0.54
CA GLN A 52 -11.94 -8.87 0.63
C GLN A 52 -11.76 -9.35 2.08
N MET A 53 -10.82 -8.76 2.81
CA MET A 53 -10.58 -9.08 4.22
C MET A 53 -11.86 -8.84 5.03
N LEU A 54 -12.48 -7.66 4.92
CA LEU A 54 -13.68 -7.30 5.67
C LEU A 54 -14.90 -8.17 5.33
N ARG A 55 -14.98 -8.70 4.10
CA ARG A 55 -16.03 -9.65 3.74
C ARG A 55 -15.78 -11.04 4.30
N GLN A 56 -14.53 -11.48 4.35
CA GLN A 56 -14.15 -12.81 4.81
C GLN A 56 -14.11 -12.92 6.34
N TYR A 57 -13.73 -11.84 7.02
CA TYR A 57 -13.60 -11.74 8.47
C TYR A 57 -14.44 -10.57 9.00
N PRO A 58 -15.78 -10.70 8.97
CA PRO A 58 -16.70 -9.59 9.22
C PRO A 58 -16.66 -9.06 10.65
N PHE A 59 -16.05 -9.78 11.60
CA PHE A 59 -15.92 -9.33 12.99
C PHE A 59 -14.58 -8.70 13.30
N ALA A 60 -13.62 -8.72 12.37
CA ALA A 60 -12.31 -8.13 12.54
C ALA A 60 -12.46 -6.64 12.89
N ASP A 61 -11.81 -6.23 13.98
CA ASP A 61 -11.74 -4.82 14.30
C ASP A 61 -10.87 -4.09 13.29
N ASN A 62 -11.32 -2.95 12.81
CA ASN A 62 -10.61 -2.25 11.76
C ASN A 62 -10.87 -0.75 11.76
N GLY A 63 -9.82 -0.01 11.40
CA GLY A 63 -9.90 1.40 11.00
C GLY A 63 -9.44 1.54 9.56
N VAL A 64 -10.29 2.07 8.67
CA VAL A 64 -9.92 2.27 7.26
C VAL A 64 -9.99 3.74 6.92
N ALA A 65 -8.91 4.26 6.32
CA ALA A 65 -8.89 5.64 5.85
C ALA A 65 -9.93 5.85 4.74
N GLN A 66 -10.64 6.98 4.76
CA GLN A 66 -11.61 7.32 3.71
C GLN A 66 -10.97 7.40 2.31
N ASP A 67 -9.71 7.81 2.22
CA ASP A 67 -8.96 7.88 0.96
C ASP A 67 -8.34 6.53 0.54
N GLY A 68 -8.46 5.51 1.39
CA GLY A 68 -7.87 4.18 1.25
C GLY A 68 -6.36 4.16 1.44
N SER A 69 -5.76 5.15 2.12
CA SER A 69 -4.31 5.21 2.40
C SER A 69 -3.84 4.16 3.40
N TYR A 70 -4.66 3.80 4.39
CA TYR A 70 -4.30 2.83 5.42
C TYR A 70 -5.45 1.89 5.81
N LEU A 71 -5.06 0.79 6.45
CA LEU A 71 -5.91 -0.14 7.20
C LEU A 71 -5.25 -0.42 8.56
N GLU A 72 -5.96 -0.18 9.64
CA GLU A 72 -5.62 -0.60 11.00
C GLU A 72 -6.43 -1.83 11.36
N ILE A 73 -5.83 -2.77 12.09
CA ILE A 73 -6.50 -3.94 12.67
C ILE A 73 -6.05 -4.08 14.12
N ASP A 74 -7.02 -4.24 15.02
CA ASP A 74 -6.81 -4.45 16.45
C ASP A 74 -7.39 -5.82 16.87
N THR A 75 -6.59 -6.62 17.57
CA THR A 75 -7.03 -7.93 18.09
C THR A 75 -7.74 -7.83 19.45
N ASN A 76 -7.59 -6.73 20.20
CA ASN A 76 -8.28 -6.50 21.47
C ASN A 76 -8.64 -5.01 21.66
N PRO A 77 -9.56 -4.46 20.83
CA PRO A 77 -9.89 -3.03 20.85
C PRO A 77 -10.60 -2.56 22.12
N ASN A 78 -11.20 -3.50 22.87
CA ASN A 78 -11.82 -3.20 24.16
C ASN A 78 -10.81 -3.20 25.31
N ASN A 79 -9.54 -3.55 25.05
CA ASN A 79 -8.51 -3.77 26.04
C ASN A 79 -8.97 -4.70 27.18
N ALA A 80 -9.81 -5.68 26.83
CA ALA A 80 -10.39 -6.61 27.79
C ALA A 80 -9.34 -7.64 28.20
N ASP A 81 -9.36 -8.06 29.46
CA ASP A 81 -8.57 -9.21 29.91
C ASP A 81 -9.00 -10.45 29.10
N PRO A 82 -8.08 -11.19 28.44
CA PRO A 82 -8.41 -12.38 27.66
C PRO A 82 -9.23 -13.44 28.42
N ASP A 83 -9.11 -13.49 29.75
CA ASP A 83 -9.84 -14.43 30.61
C ASP A 83 -11.19 -13.87 31.09
N SER A 84 -11.53 -12.63 30.73
CA SER A 84 -12.78 -11.99 31.13
C SER A 84 -13.93 -12.25 30.15
N VAL A 85 -15.16 -12.21 30.66
CA VAL A 85 -16.39 -12.33 29.86
C VAL A 85 -16.60 -11.18 28.86
N SER A 86 -15.88 -10.06 29.02
CA SER A 86 -15.91 -8.94 28.08
C SER A 86 -14.94 -9.10 26.91
N TYR A 87 -14.08 -10.13 26.93
CA TYR A 87 -13.19 -10.45 25.82
C TYR A 87 -13.96 -11.01 24.64
N ASN A 88 -13.89 -10.29 23.51
CA ASN A 88 -14.52 -10.71 22.28
C ASN A 88 -13.57 -11.63 21.49
N SER A 89 -13.54 -12.90 21.86
CA SER A 89 -12.69 -13.92 21.22
C SER A 89 -12.94 -14.07 19.72
N ARG A 90 -14.19 -13.84 19.27
CA ARG A 90 -14.52 -13.89 17.84
C ARG A 90 -13.85 -12.74 17.07
N LYS A 91 -13.95 -11.52 17.59
CA LYS A 91 -13.30 -10.34 17.02
C LYS A 91 -11.78 -10.51 17.02
N ALA A 92 -11.20 -11.02 18.11
CA ALA A 92 -9.77 -11.30 18.18
C ALA A 92 -9.31 -12.31 17.12
N SER A 93 -10.06 -13.41 16.94
CA SER A 93 -9.76 -14.44 15.92
C SER A 93 -9.88 -13.88 14.50
N ASP A 94 -11.00 -13.22 14.18
CA ASP A 94 -11.23 -12.62 12.85
C ASP A 94 -10.17 -11.54 12.55
N SER A 95 -9.79 -10.72 13.54
CA SER A 95 -8.72 -9.72 13.39
C SER A 95 -7.36 -10.40 13.09
N LEU A 96 -7.00 -11.45 13.81
CA LEU A 96 -5.74 -12.16 13.62
C LEU A 96 -5.68 -12.86 12.24
N ASP A 97 -6.77 -13.52 11.83
CA ASP A 97 -6.88 -14.13 10.51
C ASP A 97 -6.89 -13.08 9.39
N GLY A 98 -7.53 -11.93 9.64
CA GLY A 98 -7.51 -10.77 8.77
C GLY A 98 -6.10 -10.23 8.53
N ILE A 99 -5.29 -10.10 9.60
CA ILE A 99 -3.87 -9.70 9.51
C ILE A 99 -3.09 -10.69 8.65
N LYS A 100 -3.28 -12.00 8.88
CA LYS A 100 -2.61 -13.05 8.10
C LYS A 100 -2.98 -12.96 6.62
N PHE A 101 -4.27 -12.80 6.32
CA PHE A 101 -4.79 -12.65 4.97
C PHE A 101 -4.21 -11.41 4.26
N VAL A 102 -4.21 -10.25 4.93
CA VAL A 102 -3.71 -9.01 4.36
C VAL A 102 -2.21 -9.10 4.11
N ASN A 103 -1.43 -9.69 5.03
CA ASN A 103 -0.01 -9.95 4.81
C ASN A 103 0.24 -10.77 3.53
N GLU A 104 -0.49 -11.87 3.36
CA GLU A 104 -0.36 -12.73 2.18
C GLU A 104 -0.74 -11.99 0.89
N LYS A 105 -1.91 -11.34 0.86
CA LYS A 105 -2.41 -10.64 -0.33
C LYS A 105 -1.55 -9.45 -0.71
N LEU A 106 -1.05 -8.68 0.25
CA LEU A 106 -0.16 -7.55 -0.03
C LEU A 106 1.28 -7.99 -0.36
N GLY A 107 1.57 -9.29 -0.36
CA GLY A 107 2.86 -9.85 -0.79
C GLY A 107 3.96 -9.71 0.27
N PHE A 108 3.61 -9.68 1.55
CA PHE A 108 4.60 -9.81 2.62
C PHE A 108 5.00 -11.28 2.78
N SER A 109 6.28 -11.52 3.09
CA SER A 109 6.76 -12.85 3.44
C SER A 109 6.03 -13.37 4.68
N ASN A 110 5.78 -14.68 4.76
CA ASN A 110 5.24 -15.34 5.96
C ASN A 110 6.06 -15.01 7.23
N SER A 111 7.36 -14.72 7.08
CA SER A 111 8.21 -14.28 8.19
C SER A 111 7.70 -13.00 8.89
N VAL A 112 6.99 -12.11 8.19
CA VAL A 112 6.40 -10.89 8.78
C VAL A 112 5.29 -11.26 9.76
N TYR A 113 4.38 -12.15 9.37
CA TYR A 113 3.33 -12.63 10.26
C TYR A 113 3.90 -13.38 11.47
N GLN A 114 4.93 -14.22 11.26
CA GLN A 114 5.61 -14.90 12.37
C GLN A 114 6.26 -13.92 13.35
N LYS A 115 6.81 -12.81 12.86
CA LYS A 115 7.32 -11.73 13.73
C LYS A 115 6.21 -11.04 14.50
N MET A 116 5.06 -10.78 13.86
CA MET A 116 3.90 -10.18 14.54
C MET A 116 3.44 -11.01 15.73
N VAL A 117 3.19 -12.31 15.55
CA VAL A 117 2.70 -13.19 16.62
C VAL A 117 3.74 -13.53 17.69
N SER A 118 5.03 -13.27 17.42
CA SER A 118 6.11 -13.42 18.40
C SER A 118 6.56 -12.10 19.03
N THR A 119 5.93 -10.97 18.67
CA THR A 119 6.26 -9.66 19.22
C THR A 119 5.83 -9.58 20.68
N THR A 120 6.73 -9.10 21.53
CA THR A 120 6.46 -8.84 22.95
C THR A 120 6.40 -7.35 23.23
N ALA A 121 5.78 -6.94 24.34
CA ALA A 121 5.63 -5.52 24.68
C ALA A 121 6.96 -4.75 24.75
N LEU A 122 8.04 -5.41 25.18
CA LEU A 122 9.36 -4.79 25.31
C LEU A 122 10.03 -4.46 23.96
N MET A 123 9.55 -5.07 22.86
CA MET A 123 10.08 -4.80 21.53
C MET A 123 9.55 -3.48 20.96
N GLY A 124 8.49 -2.90 21.52
CA GLY A 124 7.87 -1.67 21.02
C GLY A 124 7.26 -1.83 19.63
N ARG A 125 7.26 -0.74 18.84
CA ARG A 125 6.74 -0.76 17.47
C ARG A 125 7.76 -1.33 16.50
N GLN A 126 7.31 -2.30 15.72
CA GLN A 126 8.07 -2.97 14.68
C GLN A 126 7.53 -2.58 13.30
N THR A 127 8.36 -2.72 12.27
CA THR A 127 7.98 -2.38 10.89
C THR A 127 8.53 -3.37 9.89
N ALA A 128 7.79 -3.61 8.81
CA ALA A 128 8.24 -4.29 7.61
C ALA A 128 7.71 -3.57 6.37
N GLU A 129 8.40 -3.75 5.25
CA GLU A 129 8.01 -3.09 4.02
C GLU A 129 8.34 -3.92 2.79
N ASN A 130 7.57 -3.69 1.73
CA ASN A 130 7.89 -4.16 0.39
C ASN A 130 7.90 -2.98 -0.60
N LYS A 131 7.86 -3.28 -1.90
CA LYS A 131 7.89 -2.27 -2.97
C LYS A 131 6.70 -1.29 -2.93
N HIS A 132 5.57 -1.69 -2.37
CA HIS A 132 4.30 -0.97 -2.52
C HIS A 132 3.64 -0.62 -1.19
N PHE A 133 3.95 -1.34 -0.12
CA PHE A 133 3.27 -1.24 1.15
C PHE A 133 4.27 -1.23 2.31
N ARG A 134 3.86 -0.60 3.39
CA ARG A 134 4.48 -0.68 4.71
C ARG A 134 3.47 -1.31 5.67
N VAL A 135 3.96 -2.10 6.61
CA VAL A 135 3.20 -2.53 7.76
C VAL A 135 3.98 -2.21 9.03
N SER A 136 3.31 -1.65 10.01
CA SER A 136 3.84 -1.45 11.36
C SER A 136 2.95 -2.18 12.36
N TRP A 137 3.52 -2.71 13.43
CA TRP A 137 2.75 -3.37 14.46
C TRP A 137 3.38 -3.19 15.84
N THR A 138 2.58 -3.34 16.87
CA THR A 138 3.04 -3.44 18.25
C THR A 138 2.15 -4.42 19.00
N TYR A 139 2.65 -4.94 20.11
CA TYR A 139 1.89 -5.85 20.97
C TYR A 139 1.93 -5.34 22.41
N HIS A 140 0.81 -5.45 23.10
CA HIS A 140 0.73 -5.27 24.54
C HIS A 140 -0.20 -6.32 25.16
N PRO A 141 0.13 -6.96 26.30
CA PRO A 141 -0.71 -7.98 26.92
C PRO A 141 -2.18 -7.57 27.08
N ASN A 142 -2.41 -6.32 27.50
CA ASN A 142 -3.76 -5.79 27.72
C ASN A 142 -4.44 -5.23 26.46
N LYS A 143 -3.70 -5.07 25.34
CA LYS A 143 -4.24 -4.48 24.09
C LYS A 143 -4.19 -5.43 22.90
N GLY A 144 -3.56 -6.59 23.06
CA GLY A 144 -3.28 -7.49 21.95
C GLY A 144 -2.28 -6.90 20.96
N LEU A 145 -2.35 -7.42 19.73
CA LEU A 145 -1.61 -6.96 18.56
C LEU A 145 -2.39 -5.85 17.85
N GLU A 146 -1.74 -4.71 17.66
CA GLU A 146 -2.23 -3.57 16.87
C GLU A 146 -1.39 -3.50 15.58
N VAL A 147 -2.01 -3.53 14.41
CA VAL A 147 -1.34 -3.54 13.10
C VAL A 147 -1.85 -2.42 12.22
N MET A 148 -0.95 -1.69 11.57
CA MET A 148 -1.26 -0.64 10.60
C MET A 148 -0.56 -0.93 9.27
N TYR A 149 -1.35 -1.08 8.21
CA TYR A 149 -0.91 -1.20 6.82
C TYR A 149 -1.05 0.14 6.10
N GLU A 150 -0.05 0.53 5.34
CA GLU A 150 0.00 1.81 4.62
C GLU A 150 0.48 1.60 3.18
N ARG A 151 -0.08 2.39 2.26
CA ARG A 151 0.45 2.51 0.89
C ARG A 151 1.68 3.42 0.84
N LYS A 152 2.61 3.09 -0.05
CA LYS A 152 3.78 3.92 -0.39
C LYS A 152 3.57 4.73 -1.67
#